data_AF-A0A7J9EU57-F1
#
_entry.id   AF-A0A7J9EU57-F1
#
_cell.length_a   1.000
_cell.length_b   1.000
_cell.length_c   1.000
_cell.angle_alpha   90.00
_cell.angle_beta   90.00
_cell.angle_gamma   90.00
#
_symmetry.space_group_name_H-M   'P 1'
#
loop_
_entity.id
_entity.type
_entity.pdbx_description
1 polymer ?
#
loop_
_entity_poly.entity_id
_entity_poly.type
_entity_poly.pdbx_seq_one_letter_code
_entity_poly.pdbx_strand_id
1 'polypeptide(L)'
;MFYFFFESRNSKKDPVVIWLTGGPGCSSELALFYENGPFTIADNMSLVWNDYGWDKASNLLYVDQPIGTGFSYSSDQRDIRHNEDEVSNDLYDFLQAFFAEHPEFAKNDFFITGESYAGHYIPAFAARVHRGNKAKEGIHINLKGFAIGNGLTDPAIQYKAYTDYALDMGVIKKSDHDRINKLVPVCEMAIKLCGTDGTISCMASYFVCNNIFNGIMALAGDTNYYDVRKKCEGSLCYDFSNMESFLNKKSVRDALGVGNIDFVSCSPTVYQAMLVDWMRNLEVGIPVLLEDGIKLLVYAGEYDLICNWLGNSRWVHAMEWSGQKEFVASPEVPFIVDGAEAGV
;
A
#
# COMPACT_ATOMS: atom_id res chain seq x y z
N MET A 1 -2.49 -9.05 15.98
CA MET A 1 -3.02 -8.11 14.97
C MET A 1 -4.53 -8.13 15.02
N PHE A 2 -5.15 -6.96 14.89
CA PHE A 2 -6.58 -6.78 14.71
C PHE A 2 -6.93 -6.92 13.22
N TYR A 3 -8.14 -7.39 12.92
CA TYR A 3 -8.64 -7.48 11.56
C TYR A 3 -10.17 -7.33 11.51
N PHE A 4 -10.66 -6.83 10.38
CA PHE A 4 -12.04 -7.00 9.94
C PHE A 4 -12.09 -8.02 8.81
N PHE A 5 -13.04 -8.95 8.90
CA PHE A 5 -13.33 -9.90 7.83
C PHE A 5 -14.80 -9.79 7.42
N PHE A 6 -15.02 -9.64 6.11
CA PHE A 6 -16.35 -9.59 5.50
C PHE A 6 -16.45 -10.67 4.45
N GLU A 7 -17.44 -11.55 4.58
CA GLU A 7 -17.72 -12.53 3.54
C GLU A 7 -18.27 -11.84 2.29
N SER A 8 -18.02 -12.45 1.13
CA SER A 8 -18.61 -11.98 -0.13
C SER A 8 -20.13 -11.93 -0.03
N ARG A 9 -20.74 -10.83 -0.50
CA ARG A 9 -22.20 -10.70 -0.62
C ARG A 9 -22.79 -11.69 -1.62
N ASN A 10 -21.97 -12.27 -2.49
CA ASN A 10 -22.41 -13.19 -3.52
C ASN A 10 -22.15 -14.65 -3.11
N SER A 11 -20.92 -15.02 -2.78
CA SER A 11 -20.57 -16.42 -2.50
C SER A 11 -19.32 -16.55 -1.64
N LYS A 12 -19.40 -17.35 -0.57
CA LYS A 12 -18.23 -17.71 0.25
C LYS A 12 -17.11 -18.42 -0.52
N LYS A 13 -17.39 -18.94 -1.73
CA LYS A 13 -16.38 -19.54 -2.62
C LYS A 13 -15.59 -18.51 -3.43
N ASP A 14 -16.00 -17.25 -3.39
CA ASP A 14 -15.28 -16.16 -4.05
C ASP A 14 -13.89 -15.99 -3.43
N PRO A 15 -12.93 -15.34 -4.12
CA PRO A 15 -11.57 -15.19 -3.61
C PRO A 15 -11.53 -14.52 -2.23
N VAL A 16 -10.52 -14.86 -1.43
CA VAL A 16 -10.16 -14.07 -0.24
C VAL A 16 -9.17 -13.01 -0.70
N VAL A 17 -9.45 -11.75 -0.38
CA VAL A 17 -8.63 -10.61 -0.74
C VAL A 17 -8.24 -9.91 0.55
N ILE A 18 -6.94 -9.94 0.88
CA ILE A 18 -6.40 -9.11 1.97
C ILE A 18 -6.13 -7.71 1.43
N TRP A 19 -6.54 -6.69 2.19
CA TRP A 19 -6.24 -5.30 1.93
C TRP A 19 -5.27 -4.75 2.99
N LEU A 20 -4.24 -4.06 2.52
CA LEU A 20 -3.21 -3.42 3.32
C LEU A 20 -3.10 -1.94 2.98
N THR A 21 -3.51 -1.07 3.90
CA THR A 21 -3.24 0.37 3.78
C THR A 21 -1.78 0.68 4.12
N GLY A 22 -1.21 1.69 3.46
CA GLY A 22 0.19 2.08 3.57
C GLY A 22 0.54 2.88 4.83
N GLY A 23 1.01 4.11 4.64
CA GLY A 23 1.53 4.99 5.69
C GLY A 23 3.03 5.23 5.58
N PRO A 24 3.90 4.37 6.14
CA PRO A 24 3.62 3.13 6.87
C PRO A 24 2.97 3.38 8.24
N GLY A 25 2.20 2.39 8.70
CA GLY A 25 1.50 2.43 9.98
C GLY A 25 0.12 3.07 9.95
N CYS A 26 -0.51 3.19 8.78
CA CYS A 26 -1.90 3.61 8.65
C CYS A 26 -2.84 2.41 8.64
N SER A 27 -3.96 2.54 9.36
CA SER A 27 -4.95 1.50 9.55
C SER A 27 -5.71 1.17 8.27
N SER A 28 -5.98 -0.12 8.05
CA SER A 28 -6.72 -0.61 6.88
C SER A 28 -8.21 -0.27 6.94
N GLU A 29 -8.70 0.19 8.10
CA GLU A 29 -10.03 0.71 8.31
C GLU A 29 -10.29 1.99 7.52
N LEU A 30 -9.24 2.72 7.15
CA LEU A 30 -9.35 3.86 6.23
C LEU A 30 -9.98 3.38 4.92
N ALA A 31 -9.41 2.35 4.31
CA ALA A 31 -9.93 1.79 3.06
C ALA A 31 -11.28 1.09 3.23
N LEU A 32 -11.49 0.47 4.40
CA LEU A 32 -12.78 -0.14 4.75
C LEU A 32 -13.91 0.90 4.66
N PHE A 33 -13.72 2.10 5.21
CA PHE A 33 -14.79 3.11 5.29
C PHE A 33 -14.80 4.16 4.18
N TYR A 34 -13.68 4.39 3.50
CA TYR A 34 -13.53 5.49 2.52
C TYR A 34 -13.19 5.04 1.11
N GLU A 35 -12.90 3.75 0.89
CA GLU A 35 -12.45 3.27 -0.42
C GLU A 35 -13.29 2.08 -0.89
N ASN A 36 -12.89 0.85 -0.56
CA ASN A 36 -13.38 -0.36 -1.20
C ASN A 36 -14.14 -1.30 -0.25
N GLY A 37 -14.32 -0.92 1.02
CA GLY A 37 -15.05 -1.74 1.97
C GLY A 37 -16.56 -1.71 1.80
N PRO A 38 -17.25 -2.55 2.60
CA PRO A 38 -18.69 -2.74 2.49
C PRO A 38 -19.52 -1.54 2.94
N PHE A 39 -18.93 -0.62 3.69
CA PHE A 39 -19.63 0.48 4.33
C PHE A 39 -18.92 1.81 4.14
N THR A 40 -19.70 2.89 4.17
CA THR A 40 -19.20 4.25 4.41
C THR A 40 -19.80 4.80 5.71
N ILE A 41 -19.18 5.83 6.28
CA ILE A 41 -19.66 6.49 7.50
C ILE A 41 -20.40 7.77 7.11
N ALA A 42 -21.71 7.83 7.38
CA ALA A 42 -22.51 9.04 7.18
C ALA A 42 -22.26 10.07 8.29
N ASP A 43 -22.63 11.34 8.06
CA ASP A 43 -22.43 12.46 9.01
C ASP A 43 -23.09 12.23 10.38
N ASN A 44 -24.20 11.49 10.41
CA ASN A 44 -24.87 11.10 11.66
C ASN A 44 -24.18 9.90 12.37
N MET A 45 -23.00 9.50 11.90
CA MET A 45 -22.19 8.38 12.38
C MET A 45 -22.88 7.01 12.28
N SER A 46 -23.80 6.86 11.32
CA SER A 46 -24.34 5.55 10.92
C SER A 46 -23.53 4.96 9.78
N LEU A 47 -23.56 3.63 9.68
CA LEU A 47 -22.96 2.90 8.56
C LEU A 47 -23.95 2.79 7.42
N VAL A 48 -23.50 3.12 6.22
CA VAL A 48 -24.28 3.02 4.97
C VAL A 48 -23.60 2.02 4.06
N TRP A 49 -24.38 1.16 3.40
CA TRP A 49 -23.82 0.22 2.44
C TRP A 49 -23.10 0.94 1.30
N ASN A 50 -21.89 0.49 0.99
CA ASN A 50 -21.20 0.86 -0.23
C ASN A 50 -21.70 -0.02 -1.38
N ASP A 51 -22.32 0.60 -2.38
CA ASP A 51 -22.81 -0.08 -3.57
C ASP A 51 -21.69 -0.58 -4.49
N TYR A 52 -20.47 -0.11 -4.29
CA TYR A 52 -19.27 -0.46 -5.07
C TYR A 52 -18.20 -1.18 -4.25
N GLY A 53 -18.53 -1.65 -3.04
CA GLY A 53 -17.62 -2.41 -2.19
C GLY A 53 -17.11 -3.66 -2.89
N TRP A 54 -15.82 -3.99 -2.69
CA TRP A 54 -15.18 -5.16 -3.28
C TRP A 54 -15.72 -6.49 -2.72
N ASP A 55 -16.46 -6.44 -1.62
CA ASP A 55 -17.15 -7.60 -1.05
C ASP A 55 -18.28 -8.13 -1.96
N LYS A 56 -18.64 -7.41 -3.03
CA LYS A 56 -19.55 -7.93 -4.05
C LYS A 56 -18.93 -9.06 -4.89
N ALA A 57 -17.60 -9.21 -4.86
CA ALA A 57 -16.87 -10.21 -5.65
C ALA A 57 -15.77 -10.94 -4.85
N SER A 58 -15.64 -10.69 -3.55
CA SER A 58 -14.57 -11.25 -2.72
C SER A 58 -14.93 -11.32 -1.25
N ASN A 59 -14.29 -12.23 -0.51
CA ASN A 59 -14.25 -12.16 0.94
C ASN A 59 -13.09 -11.22 1.33
N LEU A 60 -13.40 -10.10 1.95
CA LEU A 60 -12.44 -9.04 2.25
C LEU A 60 -11.85 -9.17 3.65
N LEU A 61 -10.53 -9.08 3.74
CA LEU A 61 -9.77 -9.13 4.98
C LEU A 61 -8.95 -7.84 5.13
N TYR A 62 -9.39 -6.93 5.99
CA TYR A 62 -8.67 -5.70 6.34
C TYR A 62 -7.83 -5.97 7.58
N VAL A 63 -6.52 -5.71 7.52
CA VAL A 63 -5.61 -6.01 8.63
C VAL A 63 -4.89 -4.75 9.05
N ASP A 64 -4.95 -4.47 10.35
CA ASP A 64 -4.12 -3.44 10.97
C ASP A 64 -2.71 -3.97 11.17
N GLN A 65 -1.76 -3.39 10.44
CA GLN A 65 -0.37 -3.84 10.43
C GLN A 65 0.55 -2.67 10.02
N PRO A 66 1.82 -2.67 10.44
CA PRO A 66 2.43 -3.52 11.47
C PRO A 66 1.85 -3.31 12.89
N ILE A 67 2.31 -4.08 13.88
CA ILE A 67 1.95 -3.88 15.29
C ILE A 67 2.19 -2.42 15.71
N GLY A 68 1.19 -1.82 16.35
CA GLY A 68 1.15 -0.39 16.70
C GLY A 68 0.26 0.46 15.79
N THR A 69 -0.35 -0.14 14.76
CA THR A 69 -1.26 0.48 13.79
C THR A 69 -2.72 0.21 14.15
N GLY A 70 -3.60 1.21 14.06
CA GLY A 70 -5.03 1.06 14.34
C GLY A 70 -5.30 0.44 15.71
N PHE A 71 -5.96 -0.72 15.75
CA PHE A 71 -6.20 -1.52 16.95
C PHE A 71 -5.16 -2.63 17.17
N SER A 72 -4.22 -2.86 16.24
CA SER A 72 -3.12 -3.81 16.44
C SER A 72 -2.10 -3.27 17.45
N TYR A 73 -1.87 -4.00 18.53
CA TYR A 73 -0.96 -3.60 19.60
C TYR A 73 -0.12 -4.77 20.12
N SER A 74 0.98 -4.43 20.80
CA SER A 74 1.73 -5.33 21.68
C SER A 74 2.13 -4.56 22.94
N SER A 75 2.24 -5.26 24.06
CA SER A 75 2.83 -4.72 25.29
C SER A 75 4.36 -4.69 25.25
N ASP A 76 4.97 -5.37 24.28
CA ASP A 76 6.42 -5.46 24.12
C ASP A 76 6.89 -4.55 22.99
N GLN A 77 7.77 -3.60 23.31
CA GLN A 77 8.32 -2.66 22.33
C GLN A 77 9.23 -3.35 21.30
N ARG A 78 9.70 -4.58 21.57
CA ARG A 78 10.47 -5.40 20.61
C ARG A 78 9.61 -5.88 19.43
N ASP A 79 8.29 -5.71 19.52
CA ASP A 79 7.36 -6.04 18.44
C ASP A 79 7.12 -4.90 17.45
N ILE A 80 7.77 -3.75 17.65
CA ILE A 80 7.82 -2.71 16.63
C ILE A 80 8.78 -3.14 15.52
N ARG A 81 8.27 -3.20 14.30
CA ARG A 81 8.99 -3.70 13.12
C ARG A 81 9.70 -2.56 12.41
N HIS A 82 10.83 -2.89 11.78
CA HIS A 82 11.71 -1.91 11.14
C HIS A 82 11.96 -2.18 9.67
N ASN A 83 11.49 -3.29 9.12
CA ASN A 83 11.68 -3.65 7.72
C ASN A 83 10.64 -4.68 7.27
N GLU A 84 10.57 -4.85 5.95
CA GLU A 84 9.61 -5.75 5.33
C GLU A 84 9.85 -7.25 5.58
N ASP A 85 11.06 -7.67 5.95
CA ASP A 85 11.28 -9.07 6.34
C ASP A 85 10.56 -9.39 7.66
N GLU A 86 10.62 -8.49 8.63
CA GLU A 86 9.92 -8.69 9.90
C GLU A 86 8.40 -8.54 9.73
N VAL A 87 7.93 -7.52 9.00
CA VAL A 87 6.50 -7.27 8.74
C VAL A 87 5.87 -8.44 7.97
N SER A 88 6.53 -8.93 6.92
CA SER A 88 6.02 -10.05 6.13
C SER A 88 5.95 -11.35 6.91
N ASN A 89 6.84 -11.57 7.88
CA ASN A 89 6.77 -12.73 8.78
C ASN A 89 5.58 -12.62 9.74
N ASP A 90 5.35 -11.47 10.36
CA ASP A 90 4.18 -11.25 11.21
C ASP A 90 2.88 -11.48 10.41
N LEU A 91 2.77 -10.90 9.21
CA LEU A 91 1.62 -11.11 8.31
C LEU A 91 1.44 -12.57 7.88
N TYR A 92 2.53 -13.31 7.68
CA TYR A 92 2.47 -14.74 7.38
C TYR A 92 1.91 -15.53 8.57
N ASP A 93 2.43 -15.31 9.77
CA ASP A 93 1.95 -15.95 11.00
C ASP A 93 0.48 -15.60 11.26
N PHE A 94 0.06 -14.37 10.98
CA PHE A 94 -1.34 -13.97 10.99
C PHE A 94 -2.18 -14.79 10.03
N LEU A 95 -1.79 -14.95 8.76
CA LEU A 95 -2.55 -15.77 7.80
C LEU A 95 -2.61 -17.24 8.22
N GLN A 96 -1.53 -17.77 8.81
CA GLN A 96 -1.53 -19.14 9.34
C GLN A 96 -2.58 -19.30 10.44
N ALA A 97 -2.67 -18.34 11.36
CA ALA A 97 -3.71 -18.32 12.40
C ALA A 97 -5.11 -18.12 11.81
N PHE A 98 -5.27 -17.18 10.87
CA PHE A 98 -6.54 -16.87 10.23
C PHE A 98 -7.11 -18.09 9.50
N PHE A 99 -6.33 -18.76 8.65
CA PHE A 99 -6.81 -19.95 7.93
C PHE A 99 -6.93 -21.20 8.80
N ALA A 100 -6.29 -21.23 9.98
CA ALA A 100 -6.54 -22.27 10.97
C ALA A 100 -7.91 -22.09 11.66
N GLU A 101 -8.28 -20.84 11.95
CA GLU A 101 -9.59 -20.50 12.55
C GLU A 101 -10.72 -20.58 11.52
N HIS A 102 -10.46 -20.20 10.26
CA HIS A 102 -11.43 -20.20 9.17
C HIS A 102 -11.04 -21.15 8.02
N PRO A 103 -10.96 -22.47 8.27
CA PRO A 103 -10.46 -23.45 7.33
C PRO A 103 -11.31 -23.58 6.05
N GLU A 104 -12.56 -23.13 6.08
CA GLU A 104 -13.44 -23.09 4.90
C GLU A 104 -12.93 -22.17 3.79
N PHE A 105 -12.11 -21.16 4.12
CA PHE A 105 -11.55 -20.22 3.14
C PHE A 105 -10.14 -20.59 2.67
N ALA A 106 -9.47 -21.56 3.31
CA ALA A 106 -8.09 -21.92 3.00
C ALA A 106 -7.88 -22.44 1.56
N LYS A 107 -8.97 -22.91 0.91
CA LYS A 107 -8.96 -23.39 -0.49
C LYS A 107 -9.34 -22.32 -1.50
N ASN A 108 -9.84 -21.17 -1.05
CA ASN A 108 -10.23 -20.08 -1.95
C ASN A 108 -8.99 -19.52 -2.65
N ASP A 109 -9.17 -18.91 -3.81
CA ASP A 109 -8.10 -18.12 -4.40
C ASP A 109 -7.76 -16.96 -3.46
N PHE A 110 -6.47 -16.74 -3.22
CA PHE A 110 -6.00 -15.70 -2.31
C PHE A 110 -5.25 -14.61 -3.09
N PHE A 111 -5.60 -13.35 -2.82
CA PHE A 111 -4.94 -12.18 -3.39
C PHE A 111 -4.48 -11.21 -2.31
N ILE A 112 -3.27 -10.67 -2.48
CA ILE A 112 -2.70 -9.65 -1.60
C ILE A 112 -2.84 -8.30 -2.29
N THR A 113 -3.53 -7.35 -1.66
CA THR A 113 -3.83 -6.05 -2.27
C THR A 113 -3.61 -4.92 -1.27
N GLY A 114 -3.47 -3.70 -1.77
CA GLY A 114 -3.26 -2.53 -0.94
C GLY A 114 -2.69 -1.37 -1.73
N GLU A 115 -2.37 -0.29 -1.02
CA GLU A 115 -1.93 0.96 -1.65
C GLU A 115 -0.80 1.70 -0.93
N SER A 116 -0.20 2.67 -1.64
CA SER A 116 0.81 3.59 -1.09
C SER A 116 2.05 2.82 -0.59
N TYR A 117 2.42 2.92 0.69
CA TYR A 117 3.51 2.13 1.27
C TYR A 117 3.28 0.62 1.19
N ALA A 118 2.05 0.15 0.91
CA ALA A 118 1.84 -1.26 0.61
C ALA A 118 2.56 -1.72 -0.68
N GLY A 119 3.07 -0.80 -1.51
CA GLY A 119 4.05 -1.14 -2.54
C GLY A 119 5.36 -1.75 -2.00
N HIS A 120 5.67 -1.59 -0.71
CA HIS A 120 6.71 -2.33 0.02
C HIS A 120 6.14 -3.61 0.66
N TYR A 121 5.02 -3.50 1.39
CA TYR A 121 4.38 -4.63 2.08
C TYR A 121 4.07 -5.79 1.14
N ILE A 122 3.45 -5.50 -0.01
CA ILE A 122 2.84 -6.51 -0.87
C ILE A 122 3.88 -7.40 -1.53
N PRO A 123 4.95 -6.89 -2.18
CA PRO A 123 5.99 -7.75 -2.75
C PRO A 123 6.68 -8.62 -1.70
N ALA A 124 7.03 -8.04 -0.54
CA ALA A 124 7.68 -8.77 0.53
C ALA A 124 6.79 -9.88 1.10
N PHE A 125 5.51 -9.56 1.32
CA PHE A 125 4.54 -10.50 1.84
C PHE A 125 4.20 -11.61 0.85
N ALA A 126 3.99 -11.28 -0.43
CA ALA A 126 3.78 -12.28 -1.48
C ALA A 126 4.99 -13.22 -1.60
N ALA A 127 6.21 -12.68 -1.53
CA ALA A 127 7.43 -13.48 -1.50
C ALA A 127 7.51 -14.38 -0.27
N ARG A 128 7.13 -13.90 0.92
CA ARG A 128 7.11 -14.70 2.15
C ARG A 128 6.10 -15.85 2.07
N VAL A 129 4.88 -15.59 1.60
CA VAL A 129 3.84 -16.61 1.39
C VAL A 129 4.32 -17.65 0.38
N HIS A 130 4.89 -17.20 -0.75
CA HIS A 130 5.40 -18.07 -1.79
C HIS A 130 6.52 -19.00 -1.27
N ARG A 131 7.49 -18.46 -0.51
CA ARG A 131 8.55 -19.25 0.14
C ARG A 131 7.96 -20.28 1.12
N GLY A 132 7.01 -19.87 1.97
CA GLY A 132 6.35 -20.76 2.92
C GLY A 132 5.63 -21.92 2.21
N ASN A 133 4.91 -21.63 1.13
CA ASN A 133 4.25 -22.64 0.30
C ASN A 133 5.25 -23.64 -0.32
N LYS A 134 6.36 -23.16 -0.91
CA LYS A 134 7.39 -24.03 -1.51
C LYS A 134 8.08 -24.91 -0.44
N ALA A 135 8.31 -24.35 0.75
CA ALA A 135 8.89 -25.06 1.89
C ALA A 135 7.89 -25.97 2.62
N LYS A 136 6.59 -25.92 2.28
CA LYS A 136 5.49 -26.62 2.96
C LYS A 136 5.41 -26.24 4.45
N GLU A 137 5.61 -24.97 4.75
CA GLU A 137 5.46 -24.40 6.09
C GLU A 137 3.98 -24.16 6.39
N GLY A 138 3.43 -24.86 7.38
CA GLY A 138 2.06 -24.63 7.84
C GLY A 138 0.95 -24.94 6.81
N ILE A 139 -0.15 -24.20 6.89
CA ILE A 139 -1.29 -24.26 5.98
C ILE A 139 -0.89 -23.65 4.64
N HIS A 140 -1.08 -24.40 3.55
CA HIS A 140 -0.84 -23.92 2.21
C HIS A 140 -1.84 -22.81 1.85
N ILE A 141 -1.33 -21.64 1.46
CA ILE A 141 -2.13 -20.49 1.04
C ILE A 141 -2.21 -20.50 -0.48
N ASN A 142 -3.41 -20.56 -1.05
CA ASN A 142 -3.63 -20.62 -2.49
C ASN A 142 -3.46 -19.24 -3.18
N LEU A 143 -2.26 -18.67 -3.05
CA LEU A 143 -1.88 -17.36 -3.60
C LEU A 143 -1.94 -17.38 -5.13
N LYS A 144 -2.81 -16.55 -5.72
CA LYS A 144 -3.00 -16.43 -7.17
C LYS A 144 -2.42 -15.17 -7.76
N GLY A 145 -2.35 -14.11 -6.98
CA GLY A 145 -1.81 -12.84 -7.44
C GLY A 145 -1.80 -11.79 -6.36
N PHE A 146 -1.31 -10.62 -6.75
CA PHE A 146 -1.27 -9.45 -5.90
C PHE A 146 -1.46 -8.19 -6.74
N ALA A 147 -2.02 -7.14 -6.11
CA ALA A 147 -2.31 -5.88 -6.76
C ALA A 147 -1.81 -4.70 -5.93
N ILE A 148 -1.07 -3.79 -6.56
CA ILE A 148 -0.47 -2.62 -5.93
C ILE A 148 -1.11 -1.36 -6.54
N GLY A 149 -1.90 -0.65 -5.72
CA GLY A 149 -2.50 0.63 -6.09
C GLY A 149 -1.62 1.80 -5.68
N ASN A 150 -1.26 2.69 -6.61
CA ASN A 150 -0.50 3.92 -6.30
C ASN A 150 0.66 3.64 -5.31
N GLY A 151 1.49 2.64 -5.61
CA GLY A 151 2.48 2.12 -4.65
C GLY A 151 3.84 2.80 -4.75
N LEU A 152 4.60 2.79 -3.65
CA LEU A 152 6.05 2.97 -3.65
C LEU A 152 6.70 1.58 -3.59
N THR A 153 7.46 1.18 -4.61
CA THR A 153 8.03 -0.17 -4.77
C THR A 153 9.50 -0.15 -5.21
N ASP A 154 9.85 0.68 -6.19
CA ASP A 154 11.25 0.97 -6.55
C ASP A 154 11.52 2.48 -6.39
N PRO A 155 11.97 2.90 -5.19
CA PRO A 155 12.27 4.30 -4.92
C PRO A 155 13.31 4.89 -5.87
N ALA A 156 14.28 4.10 -6.33
CA ALA A 156 15.33 4.62 -7.21
C ALA A 156 14.76 5.09 -8.54
N ILE A 157 13.79 4.38 -9.11
CA ILE A 157 13.10 4.78 -10.34
C ILE A 157 12.04 5.83 -10.07
N GLN A 158 11.20 5.63 -9.05
CA GLN A 158 10.05 6.48 -8.80
C GLN A 158 10.41 7.91 -8.38
N TYR A 159 11.49 8.10 -7.59
CA TYR A 159 11.90 9.46 -7.19
C TYR A 159 12.33 10.34 -8.38
N LYS A 160 12.80 9.74 -9.48
CA LYS A 160 13.13 10.49 -10.71
C LYS A 160 11.89 10.99 -11.43
N ALA A 161 10.75 10.34 -11.24
CA ALA A 161 9.51 10.70 -11.91
C ALA A 161 8.82 11.92 -11.28
N TYR A 162 9.12 12.26 -10.02
CA TYR A 162 8.45 13.36 -9.32
C TYR A 162 8.52 14.70 -10.06
N THR A 163 9.70 15.11 -10.52
CA THR A 163 9.84 16.40 -11.20
C THR A 163 9.17 16.39 -12.56
N ASP A 164 9.32 15.29 -13.32
CA ASP A 164 8.70 15.13 -14.64
C ASP A 164 7.16 15.21 -14.51
N TYR A 165 6.58 14.39 -13.64
CA TYR A 165 5.15 14.37 -13.40
C TYR A 165 4.62 15.72 -12.88
N ALA A 166 5.30 16.34 -11.91
CA ALA A 166 4.89 17.65 -11.39
C ALA A 166 4.94 18.75 -12.45
N LEU A 167 5.89 18.68 -13.40
CA LEU A 167 5.95 19.60 -14.53
C LEU A 167 4.79 19.35 -15.51
N ASP A 168 4.56 18.10 -15.87
CA ASP A 168 3.51 17.69 -16.82
C ASP A 168 2.10 18.03 -16.31
N MET A 169 1.87 17.87 -15.01
CA MET A 169 0.62 18.25 -14.35
C MET A 169 0.51 19.75 -14.05
N GLY A 170 1.52 20.55 -14.39
CA GLY A 170 1.51 22.00 -14.18
C GLY A 170 1.63 22.43 -12.71
N VAL A 171 2.02 21.53 -11.80
CA VAL A 171 2.25 21.82 -10.38
C VAL A 171 3.50 22.70 -10.20
N ILE A 172 4.51 22.51 -11.04
CA ILE A 172 5.74 23.32 -11.06
C ILE A 172 6.07 23.85 -12.46
N LYS A 173 6.90 24.89 -12.53
CA LYS A 173 7.40 25.44 -13.80
C LYS A 173 8.68 24.75 -14.24
N LYS A 174 9.03 24.89 -15.53
CA LYS A 174 10.26 24.33 -16.10
C LYS A 174 11.54 24.74 -15.34
N SER A 175 11.63 25.99 -14.89
CA SER A 175 12.76 26.47 -14.09
C SER A 175 12.87 25.78 -12.72
N ASP A 176 11.73 25.43 -12.11
CA ASP A 176 11.69 24.73 -10.84
C ASP A 176 12.02 23.25 -11.01
N HIS A 177 11.48 22.62 -12.05
CA HIS A 177 11.88 21.29 -12.50
C HIS A 177 13.41 21.21 -12.62
N ASP A 178 14.03 22.06 -13.45
CA ASP A 178 15.47 22.00 -13.73
C ASP A 178 16.34 22.27 -12.48
N ARG A 179 15.79 22.99 -11.49
CA ARG A 179 16.45 23.24 -10.20
C ARG A 179 16.34 22.03 -9.27
N ILE A 180 15.16 21.48 -9.09
CA ILE A 180 14.90 20.35 -8.18
C ILE A 180 15.53 19.07 -8.73
N ASN A 181 15.47 18.85 -10.06
CA ASN A 181 16.02 17.67 -10.72
C ASN A 181 17.54 17.50 -10.53
N LYS A 182 18.26 18.56 -10.12
CA LYS A 182 19.68 18.47 -9.73
C LYS A 182 19.92 17.61 -8.48
N LEU A 183 18.89 17.38 -7.67
CA LEU A 183 18.95 16.52 -6.49
C LEU A 183 18.85 15.04 -6.86
N VAL A 184 18.31 14.69 -8.04
CA VAL A 184 18.08 13.29 -8.45
C VAL A 184 19.36 12.46 -8.43
N PRO A 185 20.50 12.88 -9.01
CA PRO A 185 21.72 12.07 -8.96
C PRO A 185 22.24 11.81 -7.54
N VAL A 186 22.04 12.75 -6.63
CA VAL A 186 22.43 12.60 -5.22
C VAL A 186 21.51 11.62 -4.51
N CYS A 187 20.20 11.69 -4.79
CA CYS A 187 19.22 10.72 -4.31
C CYS A 187 19.53 9.30 -4.81
N GLU A 188 19.77 9.11 -6.11
CA GLU A 188 20.13 7.80 -6.68
C GLU A 188 21.38 7.20 -6.01
N MET A 189 22.41 8.03 -5.80
CA MET A 189 23.61 7.61 -5.10
C MET A 189 23.33 7.21 -3.65
N ALA A 190 22.48 7.96 -2.94
CA ALA A 190 22.10 7.66 -1.57
C ALA A 190 21.31 6.35 -1.47
N ILE A 191 20.38 6.10 -2.40
CA ILE A 191 19.61 4.84 -2.48
C ILE A 191 20.56 3.66 -2.76
N LYS A 192 21.53 3.84 -3.66
CA LYS A 192 22.53 2.81 -3.92
C LYS A 192 23.39 2.49 -2.69
N LEU A 193 23.68 3.49 -1.84
CA LEU A 193 24.41 3.31 -0.58
C LEU A 193 23.55 2.74 0.54
N CYS A 194 22.22 2.95 0.50
CA CYS A 194 21.27 2.25 1.34
C CYS A 194 21.41 0.73 1.15
N GLY A 195 21.33 0.25 -0.10
CA GLY A 195 21.44 -1.17 -0.41
C GLY A 195 20.38 -2.01 0.33
N THR A 196 20.64 -3.30 0.50
CA THR A 196 19.70 -4.23 1.17
C THR A 196 19.90 -4.28 2.69
N ASP A 197 21.12 -4.05 3.16
CA ASP A 197 21.50 -4.27 4.57
C ASP A 197 21.74 -2.95 5.33
N GLY A 198 21.68 -1.82 4.63
CA GLY A 198 21.89 -0.51 5.23
C GLY A 198 20.79 -0.16 6.23
N THR A 199 21.19 0.50 7.31
CA THR A 199 20.26 1.10 8.29
C THR A 199 20.45 2.61 8.28
N ILE A 200 21.63 3.09 8.69
CA ILE A 200 21.98 4.52 8.71
C ILE A 200 21.99 5.11 7.30
N SER A 201 22.54 4.37 6.32
CA SER A 201 22.56 4.82 4.92
C SER A 201 21.17 4.91 4.32
N CYS A 202 20.26 4.00 4.67
CA CYS A 202 18.86 4.05 4.23
C CYS A 202 18.09 5.21 4.84
N MET A 203 18.26 5.46 6.14
CA MET A 203 17.68 6.63 6.79
C MET A 203 18.22 7.95 6.21
N ALA A 204 19.53 8.02 5.95
CA ALA A 204 20.12 9.19 5.28
C ALA A 204 19.55 9.38 3.86
N SER A 205 19.40 8.27 3.11
CA SER A 205 18.77 8.27 1.79
C SER A 205 17.35 8.82 1.83
N TYR A 206 16.56 8.44 2.84
CA TYR A 206 15.21 8.95 3.05
C TYR A 206 15.21 10.50 3.08
N PHE A 207 16.05 11.08 3.94
CA PHE A 207 16.13 12.53 4.08
C PHE A 207 16.66 13.23 2.83
N VAL A 208 17.67 12.67 2.17
CA VAL A 208 18.25 13.24 0.94
C VAL A 208 17.21 13.30 -0.17
N CYS A 209 16.58 12.15 -0.48
CA CYS A 209 15.63 12.02 -1.58
C CYS A 209 14.34 12.82 -1.33
N ASN A 210 13.84 12.89 -0.09
CA ASN A 210 12.63 13.65 0.20
C ASN A 210 12.78 15.17 0.01
N ASN A 211 14.00 15.71 -0.14
CA ASN A 211 14.16 17.09 -0.58
C ASN A 211 13.59 17.34 -1.99
N ILE A 212 13.49 16.31 -2.84
CA ILE A 212 12.86 16.41 -4.16
C ILE A 212 11.37 16.72 -3.99
N PHE A 213 10.65 15.85 -3.27
CA PHE A 213 9.23 16.00 -3.02
C PHE A 213 8.92 17.27 -2.20
N ASN A 214 9.69 17.54 -1.15
CA ASN A 214 9.54 18.77 -0.36
C ASN A 214 9.78 20.04 -1.19
N GLY A 215 10.71 19.98 -2.14
CA GLY A 215 10.97 21.08 -3.09
C GLY A 215 9.78 21.37 -4.00
N ILE A 216 9.05 20.33 -4.41
CA ILE A 216 7.81 20.45 -5.20
C ILE A 216 6.69 21.01 -4.30
N MET A 217 6.48 20.42 -3.12
CA MET A 217 5.39 20.84 -2.22
C MET A 217 5.55 22.27 -1.71
N ALA A 218 6.78 22.76 -1.53
CA ALA A 218 7.04 24.16 -1.19
C ALA A 218 6.56 25.15 -2.27
N LEU A 219 6.40 24.69 -3.52
CA LEU A 219 5.90 25.48 -4.64
C LEU A 219 4.42 25.21 -4.93
N ALA A 220 3.93 24.02 -4.60
CA ALA A 220 2.57 23.56 -4.86
C ALA A 220 1.51 24.25 -3.97
N GLY A 221 1.91 24.96 -2.92
CA GLY A 221 0.99 25.70 -2.04
C GLY A 221 0.09 24.75 -1.24
N ASP A 222 -1.23 24.92 -1.34
CA ASP A 222 -2.24 24.10 -0.66
C ASP A 222 -2.74 22.92 -1.51
N THR A 223 -2.02 22.53 -2.56
CA THR A 223 -2.37 21.39 -3.42
C THR A 223 -2.36 20.08 -2.63
N ASN A 224 -3.38 19.24 -2.83
CA ASN A 224 -3.45 17.90 -2.26
C ASN A 224 -2.46 16.97 -3.00
N TYR A 225 -1.52 16.38 -2.26
CA TYR A 225 -0.51 15.50 -2.87
C TYR A 225 -1.03 14.10 -3.25
N TYR A 226 -2.26 13.75 -2.85
CA TYR A 226 -2.97 12.56 -3.31
C TYR A 226 -3.90 12.84 -4.51
N ASP A 227 -4.19 14.11 -4.82
CA ASP A 227 -4.98 14.52 -5.98
C ASP A 227 -4.66 15.97 -6.35
N VAL A 228 -3.81 16.17 -7.36
CA VAL A 228 -3.31 17.50 -7.75
C VAL A 228 -4.40 18.47 -8.22
N ARG A 229 -5.64 18.01 -8.40
CA ARG A 229 -6.80 18.85 -8.76
C ARG A 229 -7.50 19.44 -7.54
N LYS A 230 -7.16 18.98 -6.33
CA LYS A 230 -7.81 19.34 -5.07
C LYS A 230 -6.88 20.16 -4.18
N LYS A 231 -7.49 20.78 -3.17
CA LYS A 231 -6.78 21.37 -2.04
C LYS A 231 -6.63 20.35 -0.92
N CYS A 232 -5.53 20.45 -0.18
CA CYS A 232 -5.25 19.62 0.98
C CYS A 232 -6.11 20.07 2.17
N GLU A 233 -6.95 19.18 2.67
CA GLU A 233 -7.82 19.43 3.84
C GLU A 233 -7.52 18.43 4.96
N GLY A 234 -7.26 18.89 6.19
CA GLY A 234 -6.89 17.99 7.30
C GLY A 234 -5.43 17.52 7.24
N SER A 235 -5.04 16.63 8.16
CA SER A 235 -3.64 16.18 8.33
C SER A 235 -3.15 15.25 7.22
N LEU A 236 -4.06 14.48 6.62
CA LEU A 236 -3.79 13.56 5.50
C LEU A 236 -4.36 14.09 4.17
N CYS A 237 -4.55 15.41 4.06
CA CYS A 237 -5.20 16.07 2.91
C CYS A 237 -6.63 15.62 2.57
N TYR A 238 -7.22 14.75 3.40
CA TYR A 238 -8.65 14.47 3.48
C TYR A 238 -9.10 14.46 4.95
N ASP A 239 -10.40 14.68 5.19
CA ASP A 239 -11.00 14.61 6.52
C ASP A 239 -11.50 13.18 6.84
N PHE A 240 -10.77 12.51 7.73
CA PHE A 240 -11.10 11.17 8.23
C PHE A 240 -11.64 11.19 9.67
N SER A 241 -12.01 12.36 10.20
CA SER A 241 -12.43 12.53 11.59
C SER A 241 -13.68 11.71 11.97
N ASN A 242 -14.56 11.43 11.00
CA ASN A 242 -15.73 10.58 11.21
C ASN A 242 -15.33 9.14 11.54
N MET A 243 -14.33 8.57 10.87
CA MET A 243 -13.82 7.23 11.20
C MET A 243 -13.17 7.21 12.57
N GLU A 244 -12.29 8.17 12.87
CA GLU A 244 -11.64 8.26 14.18
C GLU A 244 -12.66 8.36 15.30
N SER A 245 -13.67 9.22 15.12
CA SER A 245 -14.75 9.40 16.08
C SER A 245 -15.60 8.15 16.21
N PHE A 246 -15.96 7.50 15.10
CA PHE A 246 -16.78 6.29 15.09
C PHE A 246 -16.08 5.13 15.80
N LEU A 247 -14.84 4.82 15.42
CA LEU A 247 -14.07 3.69 15.96
C LEU A 247 -13.68 3.88 17.42
N ASN A 248 -13.53 5.12 17.90
CA ASN A 248 -13.28 5.41 19.31
C ASN A 248 -14.53 5.43 20.21
N LYS A 249 -15.75 5.37 19.65
CA LYS A 249 -16.97 5.23 20.46
C LYS A 249 -16.88 3.97 21.31
N LYS A 250 -17.15 4.10 22.62
CA LYS A 250 -17.11 2.97 23.55
C LYS A 250 -17.97 1.80 23.06
N SER A 251 -19.18 2.07 22.57
CA SER A 251 -20.08 1.03 22.05
C SER A 251 -19.49 0.27 20.84
N VAL A 252 -18.73 0.95 19.99
CA VAL A 252 -18.07 0.34 18.83
C VAL A 252 -16.90 -0.51 19.33
N ARG A 253 -16.02 0.04 20.19
CA ARG A 253 -14.91 -0.71 20.77
C ARG A 253 -15.34 -1.95 21.56
N ASP A 254 -16.42 -1.84 22.34
CA ASP A 254 -17.03 -2.96 23.05
C ASP A 254 -17.49 -4.04 22.06
N ALA A 255 -18.14 -3.65 20.95
CA ALA A 255 -18.62 -4.57 19.93
C ALA A 255 -17.49 -5.25 19.14
N LEU A 256 -16.37 -4.54 18.92
CA LEU A 256 -15.18 -5.08 18.27
C LEU A 256 -14.30 -5.91 19.20
N GLY A 257 -14.57 -5.90 20.51
CA GLY A 257 -13.78 -6.64 21.49
C GLY A 257 -12.36 -6.09 21.71
N VAL A 258 -12.11 -4.84 21.32
CA VAL A 258 -10.78 -4.18 21.45
C VAL A 258 -10.56 -3.52 22.82
N GLY A 259 -11.53 -3.65 23.74
CA GLY A 259 -11.44 -3.14 25.09
C GLY A 259 -11.24 -1.62 25.15
N ASN A 260 -10.20 -1.18 25.89
CA ASN A 260 -9.88 0.25 26.07
C ASN A 260 -8.78 0.74 25.11
N ILE A 261 -8.44 -0.03 24.08
CA ILE A 261 -7.47 0.42 23.07
C ILE A 261 -8.12 1.56 22.30
N ASP A 262 -7.42 2.69 22.23
CA ASP A 262 -7.86 3.81 21.39
C ASP A 262 -7.42 3.55 19.96
N PHE A 263 -8.31 3.82 19.01
CA PHE A 263 -8.03 3.72 17.59
C PHE A 263 -7.10 4.86 17.16
N VAL A 264 -6.05 4.51 16.41
CA VAL A 264 -5.10 5.47 15.82
C VAL A 264 -5.05 5.26 14.30
N SER A 265 -5.50 6.26 13.53
CA SER A 265 -5.56 6.18 12.06
C SER A 265 -4.20 5.90 11.43
N CYS A 266 -3.17 6.64 11.83
CA CYS A 266 -1.79 6.44 11.40
C CYS A 266 -0.84 6.59 12.58
N SER A 267 -0.04 5.56 12.84
CA SER A 267 0.86 5.46 13.99
C SER A 267 2.19 6.16 13.72
N PRO A 268 2.50 7.27 14.43
CA PRO A 268 3.78 7.94 14.25
C PRO A 268 4.96 7.05 14.66
N THR A 269 4.76 6.16 15.64
CA THR A 269 5.79 5.21 16.09
C THR A 269 6.18 4.25 14.98
N VAL A 270 5.20 3.64 14.31
CA VAL A 270 5.44 2.73 13.18
C VAL A 270 6.04 3.50 12.01
N TYR A 271 5.51 4.68 11.69
CA TYR A 271 6.04 5.54 10.63
C TYR A 271 7.54 5.82 10.83
N GLN A 272 7.94 6.23 12.04
CA GLN A 272 9.34 6.52 12.36
C GLN A 272 10.21 5.26 12.33
N ALA A 273 9.69 4.13 12.81
CA ALA A 273 10.41 2.86 12.83
C ALA A 273 10.75 2.35 11.41
N MET A 274 9.87 2.59 10.45
CA MET A 274 9.99 2.11 9.06
C MET A 274 10.76 3.06 8.13
N LEU A 275 11.25 4.22 8.60
CA LEU A 275 12.04 5.14 7.75
C LEU A 275 13.34 4.52 7.21
N VAL A 276 13.88 3.50 7.88
CA VAL A 276 15.05 2.76 7.43
C VAL A 276 14.76 1.80 6.26
N ASP A 277 13.49 1.53 6.00
CA ASP A 277 13.03 0.60 4.99
C ASP A 277 12.56 1.33 3.71
N TRP A 278 12.04 2.55 3.84
CA TRP A 278 11.47 3.39 2.78
C TRP A 278 12.24 3.47 1.45
N MET A 279 13.58 3.44 1.51
CA MET A 279 14.45 3.61 0.33
C MET A 279 14.94 2.30 -0.25
N ARG A 280 14.45 1.16 0.22
CA ARG A 280 14.79 -0.16 -0.28
C ARG A 280 14.02 -0.45 -1.58
N ASN A 281 14.63 -1.24 -2.46
CA ASN A 281 13.93 -1.73 -3.64
C ASN A 281 13.22 -3.06 -3.31
N LEU A 282 11.89 -3.06 -3.34
CA LEU A 282 11.06 -4.23 -3.07
C LEU A 282 10.54 -4.89 -4.35
N GLU A 283 10.77 -4.29 -5.53
CA GLU A 283 10.51 -4.93 -6.83
C GLU A 283 11.36 -6.19 -7.01
N VAL A 284 12.56 -6.26 -6.42
CA VAL A 284 13.47 -7.42 -6.55
C VAL A 284 12.86 -8.77 -6.14
N GLY A 285 11.80 -8.76 -5.32
CA GLY A 285 11.06 -9.95 -4.91
C GLY A 285 9.99 -10.41 -5.89
N ILE A 286 9.62 -9.58 -6.87
CA ILE A 286 8.51 -9.81 -7.80
C ILE A 286 8.87 -10.80 -8.92
N PRO A 287 10.04 -10.74 -9.60
CA PRO A 287 10.31 -11.59 -10.76
C PRO A 287 10.09 -13.08 -10.50
N VAL A 288 10.59 -13.61 -9.37
CA VAL A 288 10.41 -15.03 -9.01
C VAL A 288 8.93 -15.43 -8.87
N LEU A 289 8.07 -14.51 -8.44
CA LEU A 289 6.63 -14.75 -8.32
C LEU A 289 5.99 -14.87 -9.70
N LEU A 290 6.38 -13.98 -10.63
CA LEU A 290 5.90 -14.01 -12.02
C LEU A 290 6.32 -15.29 -12.73
N GLU A 291 7.57 -15.73 -12.56
CA GLU A 291 8.09 -16.98 -13.14
C GLU A 291 7.32 -18.22 -12.63
N ASP A 292 6.85 -18.19 -11.39
CA ASP A 292 6.03 -19.25 -10.79
C ASP A 292 4.52 -19.07 -11.05
N GLY A 293 4.13 -18.14 -11.94
CA GLY A 293 2.77 -17.97 -12.43
C GLY A 293 1.83 -17.19 -11.49
N ILE A 294 2.37 -16.53 -10.47
CA ILE A 294 1.62 -15.62 -9.61
C ILE A 294 1.43 -14.30 -10.36
N LYS A 295 0.18 -13.82 -10.45
CA LYS A 295 -0.17 -12.65 -11.26
C LYS A 295 0.09 -11.35 -10.50
N LEU A 296 0.61 -10.34 -11.19
CA LEU A 296 0.74 -8.98 -10.68
C LEU A 296 -0.21 -8.04 -11.43
N LEU A 297 -0.85 -7.14 -10.69
CA LEU A 297 -1.50 -5.93 -11.20
C LEU A 297 -0.87 -4.71 -10.53
N VAL A 298 -0.37 -3.76 -11.31
CA VAL A 298 0.00 -2.43 -10.82
C VAL A 298 -0.97 -1.44 -11.43
N TYR A 299 -1.68 -0.69 -10.60
CA TYR A 299 -2.63 0.33 -11.04
C TYR A 299 -2.33 1.64 -10.32
N ALA A 300 -2.49 2.77 -11.00
CA ALA A 300 -2.23 4.08 -10.42
C ALA A 300 -3.21 5.11 -10.95
N GLY A 301 -3.85 5.85 -10.04
CA GLY A 301 -4.67 7.00 -10.39
C GLY A 301 -3.85 8.11 -11.04
N GLU A 302 -4.33 8.65 -12.15
CA GLU A 302 -3.62 9.63 -12.99
C GLU A 302 -3.22 10.92 -12.23
N TYR A 303 -3.97 11.30 -11.19
CA TYR A 303 -3.83 12.61 -10.52
C TYR A 303 -3.09 12.56 -9.18
N ASP A 304 -2.60 11.40 -8.76
CA ASP A 304 -1.81 11.26 -7.54
C ASP A 304 -0.38 11.78 -7.76
N LEU A 305 0.11 12.66 -6.88
CA LEU A 305 1.49 13.16 -6.97
C LEU A 305 2.46 12.27 -6.21
N ILE A 306 2.10 11.84 -5.00
CA ILE A 306 3.04 11.18 -4.10
C ILE A 306 3.41 9.78 -4.58
N CYS A 307 2.50 9.04 -5.20
CA CYS A 307 2.80 7.76 -5.84
C CYS A 307 2.32 7.76 -7.31
N ASN A 308 2.71 8.81 -8.03
CA ASN A 308 2.26 9.07 -9.39
C ASN A 308 2.40 7.90 -10.37
N TRP A 309 1.48 7.87 -11.34
CA TRP A 309 1.40 6.83 -12.37
C TRP A 309 2.67 6.74 -13.22
N LEU A 310 3.36 7.85 -13.47
CA LEU A 310 4.57 7.89 -14.29
C LEU A 310 5.71 7.09 -13.63
N GLY A 311 5.91 7.28 -12.32
CA GLY A 311 6.88 6.51 -11.54
C GLY A 311 6.52 5.04 -11.51
N ASN A 312 5.24 4.72 -11.31
CA ASN A 312 4.75 3.34 -11.30
C ASN A 312 4.96 2.64 -12.66
N SER A 313 4.58 3.30 -13.76
CA SER A 313 4.81 2.80 -15.11
C SER A 313 6.29 2.55 -15.40
N ARG A 314 7.17 3.50 -15.03
CA ARG A 314 8.62 3.39 -15.30
C ARG A 314 9.26 2.18 -14.63
N TRP A 315 8.94 1.88 -13.37
CA TRP A 315 9.56 0.74 -12.69
C TRP A 315 9.03 -0.59 -13.25
N VAL A 316 7.73 -0.68 -13.57
CA VAL A 316 7.15 -1.88 -14.18
C VAL A 316 7.78 -2.19 -15.54
N HIS A 317 8.04 -1.16 -16.36
CA HIS A 317 8.74 -1.35 -17.65
C HIS A 317 10.21 -1.73 -17.47
N ALA A 318 10.86 -1.28 -16.40
CA ALA A 318 12.25 -1.55 -16.11
C ALA A 318 12.49 -2.92 -15.45
N MET A 319 11.50 -3.46 -14.75
CA MET A 319 11.56 -4.73 -14.03
C MET A 319 12.03 -5.88 -14.94
N GLU A 320 13.11 -6.55 -14.52
CA GLU A 320 13.73 -7.64 -15.29
C GLU A 320 13.10 -8.99 -14.93
N TRP A 321 12.41 -9.60 -15.90
CA TRP A 321 11.84 -10.94 -15.79
C TRP A 321 11.69 -11.56 -17.20
N SER A 322 11.36 -12.85 -17.28
CA SER A 322 11.37 -13.58 -18.57
C SER A 322 10.44 -13.00 -19.62
N GLY A 323 9.31 -12.40 -19.23
CA GLY A 323 8.32 -11.77 -20.11
C GLY A 323 8.45 -10.26 -20.27
N GLN A 324 9.53 -9.62 -19.79
CA GLN A 324 9.70 -8.17 -19.86
C GLN A 324 9.63 -7.64 -21.30
N LYS A 325 10.26 -8.34 -22.26
CA LYS A 325 10.31 -7.89 -23.66
C LYS A 325 8.92 -7.92 -24.29
N GLU A 326 8.17 -8.99 -24.05
CA GLU A 326 6.79 -9.13 -24.50
C GLU A 326 5.88 -8.08 -23.85
N PHE A 327 6.06 -7.80 -22.55
CA PHE A 327 5.32 -6.77 -21.84
C PHE A 327 5.59 -5.38 -22.45
N VAL A 328 6.86 -4.98 -22.59
CA VAL A 328 7.25 -3.66 -23.16
C VAL A 328 6.83 -3.52 -24.63
N ALA A 329 6.76 -4.61 -25.38
CA ALA A 329 6.31 -4.59 -26.77
C ALA A 329 4.77 -4.62 -26.92
N SER A 330 4.03 -4.87 -25.84
CA SER A 330 2.57 -4.95 -25.88
C SER A 330 1.97 -3.56 -26.07
N PRO A 331 0.96 -3.41 -26.94
CA PRO A 331 0.30 -2.13 -27.11
C PRO A 331 -0.53 -1.78 -25.87
N GLU A 332 -0.55 -0.50 -25.52
CA GLU A 332 -1.53 0.09 -24.63
C GLU A 332 -2.95 -0.13 -25.20
N VAL A 333 -3.88 -0.54 -24.34
CA VAL A 333 -5.25 -0.89 -24.73
C VAL A 333 -6.25 -0.18 -23.84
N PRO A 334 -7.22 0.57 -24.38
CA PRO A 334 -8.20 1.28 -23.56
C PRO A 334 -8.89 0.34 -22.57
N PHE A 335 -8.84 0.69 -21.29
CA PHE A 335 -9.57 0.00 -20.24
C PHE A 335 -11.00 0.57 -20.18
N ILE A 336 -11.98 -0.22 -20.62
CA ILE A 336 -13.37 0.21 -20.74
C ILE A 336 -14.22 -0.36 -19.60
N VAL A 337 -14.93 0.52 -18.88
CA VAL A 337 -15.89 0.17 -17.84
C VAL A 337 -17.25 0.76 -18.22
N ASP A 338 -18.28 -0.09 -18.30
CA ASP A 338 -19.65 0.28 -18.67
C ASP A 338 -19.76 1.13 -19.97
N GLY A 339 -18.87 0.86 -20.93
CA GLY A 339 -18.83 1.54 -22.23
C GLY A 339 -18.10 2.89 -22.24
N ALA A 340 -17.49 3.30 -21.13
CA ALA A 340 -16.64 4.48 -21.03
C ALA A 340 -15.17 4.10 -20.78
N GLU A 341 -14.25 4.87 -21.35
CA GLU A 341 -12.82 4.74 -21.08
C GLU A 341 -12.54 5.18 -19.64
N ALA A 342 -11.92 4.29 -18.87
CA ALA A 342 -11.60 4.47 -17.46
C ALA A 342 -10.08 4.42 -17.18
N GLY A 343 -9.28 4.09 -18.21
CA GLY A 343 -7.83 3.99 -18.14
C GLY A 343 -7.25 3.45 -19.46
N VAL A 344 -5.95 3.15 -19.44
CA VAL A 344 -5.15 2.65 -20.57
C VAL A 344 -4.32 1.44 -20.14
#